data_AF-A0A942CBW1-F1
#
_entry.id   AF-A0A942CBW1-F1
#
_cell.length_a   1.000
_cell.length_b   1.000
_cell.length_c   1.000
_cell.angle_alpha   90.00
_cell.angle_beta   90.00
_cell.angle_gamma   90.00
#
_symmetry.space_group_name_H-M   'P 1'
#
loop_
_entity.id
_entity.type
_entity.pdbx_description
1 polymer ?
#
loop_
_entity_poly.entity_id
_entity_poly.type
_entity_poly.pdbx_seq_one_letter_code
_entity_poly.pdbx_strand_id
1 'polypeptide(L)'
;MSFFIAGFDLVVLSFFQKNAEPETPTKTVLESDADAERIRIRCPLCLWQPNAGSRWYCGSVGNPEYFFSGCGTGWNTFDTQGLCPGCGHQWRWTACLSCWQWSLHEDWYTREPE
;
A
#
# COMPACT_ATOMS: atom_id res chain seq x y z
N MET A 1 -61.06 39.91 12.85
CA MET A 1 -60.14 39.69 11.73
C MET A 1 -59.91 38.19 11.59
N SER A 2 -60.27 37.62 10.43
CA SER A 2 -59.49 36.67 9.62
C SER A 2 -58.18 36.14 10.23
N PHE A 3 -57.76 34.88 10.11
CA PHE A 3 -58.17 33.72 9.31
C PHE A 3 -57.24 32.54 9.70
N PHE A 4 -57.75 31.30 9.55
CA PHE A 4 -57.09 30.07 9.07
C PHE A 4 -56.01 29.27 9.87
N ILE A 5 -56.35 27.97 10.10
CA ILE A 5 -55.67 26.69 9.69
C ILE A 5 -54.25 26.43 10.25
N ALA A 6 -53.75 25.25 10.62
CA ALA A 6 -54.08 23.82 10.67
C ALA A 6 -53.17 23.22 11.78
N GLY A 7 -53.46 22.07 12.40
CA GLY A 7 -52.98 20.74 11.96
C GLY A 7 -51.53 20.49 12.45
N PHE A 8 -51.08 19.30 12.79
CA PHE A 8 -51.58 17.95 12.57
C PHE A 8 -50.80 17.02 13.53
N ASP A 9 -51.49 16.05 14.12
CA ASP A 9 -50.94 14.94 14.90
C ASP A 9 -49.91 14.10 14.13
N LEU A 10 -48.91 13.58 14.85
CA LEU A 10 -48.09 12.40 14.48
C LEU A 10 -47.68 11.71 15.79
N VAL A 11 -48.39 10.71 16.30
CA VAL A 11 -48.47 9.29 15.89
C VAL A 11 -47.10 8.60 15.84
N VAL A 12 -46.89 7.80 16.89
CA VAL A 12 -46.25 6.47 16.91
C VAL A 12 -44.73 6.42 16.79
N LEU A 13 -44.09 5.71 17.73
CA LEU A 13 -43.23 4.57 17.39
C LEU A 13 -42.96 3.72 18.63
N SER A 14 -43.65 2.57 18.62
CA SER A 14 -43.45 1.43 19.48
C SER A 14 -41.98 0.99 19.48
N PHE A 15 -41.36 0.98 20.65
CA PHE A 15 -40.06 0.36 20.87
C PHE A 15 -40.21 -1.17 20.85
N PHE A 16 -40.16 -1.76 19.65
CA PHE A 16 -39.91 -3.19 19.48
C PHE A 16 -38.42 -3.46 19.73
N GLN A 17 -38.07 -3.90 20.94
CA GLN A 17 -36.76 -4.50 21.22
C GLN A 17 -36.68 -5.86 20.51
N LYS A 18 -36.08 -5.86 19.31
CA LYS A 18 -35.65 -7.07 18.62
C LYS A 18 -34.40 -7.61 19.34
N ASN A 19 -34.53 -8.75 20.00
CA ASN A 19 -33.39 -9.49 20.55
C ASN A 19 -32.43 -9.86 19.42
N ALA A 20 -31.16 -9.50 19.56
CA ALA A 20 -30.07 -9.97 18.71
C ALA A 20 -29.41 -11.16 19.39
N GLU A 21 -29.51 -12.34 18.80
CA GLU A 21 -28.66 -13.48 19.14
C GLU A 21 -27.24 -13.20 18.60
N PRO A 22 -26.18 -13.54 19.35
CA PRO A 22 -24.81 -13.35 18.87
C PRO A 22 -24.49 -14.40 17.81
N GLU A 23 -24.68 -14.03 16.56
CA GLU A 23 -24.25 -14.82 15.42
C GLU A 23 -22.73 -14.81 15.42
N THR A 24 -22.15 -15.91 15.92
CA THR A 24 -20.71 -16.12 15.95
C THR A 24 -20.20 -16.08 14.52
N PRO A 25 -19.33 -15.12 14.12
CA PRO A 25 -18.81 -15.09 12.77
C PRO A 25 -17.94 -16.32 12.57
N THR A 26 -18.51 -17.34 11.93
CA THR A 26 -17.76 -18.46 11.37
C THR A 26 -16.85 -17.84 10.32
N LYS A 27 -15.59 -17.63 10.70
CA LYS A 27 -14.52 -17.20 9.82
C LYS A 27 -14.33 -18.31 8.79
N THR A 28 -15.07 -18.20 7.68
CA THR A 28 -14.79 -18.92 6.45
C THR A 28 -13.35 -18.61 6.05
N VAL A 29 -12.50 -19.62 6.19
CA VAL A 29 -11.20 -19.67 5.55
C VAL A 29 -11.49 -19.58 4.06
N LEU A 30 -11.21 -18.43 3.46
CA LEU A 30 -11.12 -18.33 2.01
C LEU A 30 -9.85 -19.06 1.62
N GLU A 31 -10.00 -20.33 1.27
CA GLU A 31 -9.05 -21.09 0.48
C GLU A 31 -8.80 -20.28 -0.80
N SER A 32 -7.61 -19.68 -0.90
CA SER A 32 -7.21 -18.87 -2.05
C SER A 32 -6.62 -19.77 -3.13
N ASP A 33 -7.47 -20.55 -3.78
CA ASP A 33 -7.13 -21.29 -5.00
C ASP A 33 -7.29 -20.37 -6.21
N ALA A 34 -6.23 -19.62 -6.52
CA ALA A 34 -6.02 -19.01 -7.83
C ALA A 34 -4.57 -18.56 -7.94
N ASP A 35 -3.71 -19.44 -8.47
CA ASP A 35 -2.54 -19.16 -9.31
C ASP A 35 -1.90 -17.77 -9.11
N ALA A 36 -1.55 -17.46 -7.85
CA ALA A 36 -1.04 -16.15 -7.47
C ALA A 36 0.44 -16.14 -7.81
N GLU A 37 0.73 -15.80 -9.07
CA GLU A 37 2.07 -15.61 -9.60
C GLU A 37 2.95 -14.89 -8.57
N ARG A 38 3.93 -15.61 -8.01
CA ARG A 38 4.70 -15.11 -6.87
C ARG A 38 5.68 -14.07 -7.38
N ILE A 39 5.39 -12.79 -7.11
CA ILE A 39 6.31 -11.70 -7.40
C ILE A 39 7.50 -11.81 -6.44
N ARG A 40 8.69 -12.00 -6.99
CA ARG A 40 9.95 -11.90 -6.25
C ARG A 40 10.65 -10.58 -6.55
N ILE A 41 11.32 -10.05 -5.54
CA ILE A 41 12.14 -8.85 -5.64
C ILE A 41 13.59 -9.26 -5.66
N ARG A 42 14.31 -9.00 -6.75
CA ARG A 42 15.75 -9.28 -6.87
C ARG A 42 16.43 -8.24 -7.78
N CYS A 43 17.70 -7.97 -7.53
CA CYS A 43 18.48 -7.13 -8.44
C CYS A 43 18.51 -7.78 -9.83
N PRO A 44 18.13 -7.08 -10.90
CA PRO A 44 18.11 -7.66 -12.26
C PRO A 44 19.52 -7.93 -12.80
N LEU A 45 20.56 -7.39 -12.17
CA LEU A 45 21.94 -7.50 -12.62
C LEU A 45 22.72 -8.62 -11.90
N CYS A 46 22.46 -8.86 -10.61
CA CYS A 46 23.20 -9.85 -9.81
C CYS A 46 22.33 -10.81 -9.00
N LEU A 47 21.00 -10.73 -9.13
CA LEU A 47 20.01 -11.57 -8.44
C LEU A 47 19.99 -11.47 -6.92
N TRP A 48 20.72 -10.52 -6.33
CA TRP A 48 20.66 -10.25 -4.89
C TRP A 48 19.23 -9.89 -4.46
N GLN A 49 18.77 -10.52 -3.38
CA GLN A 49 17.44 -10.31 -2.82
C GLN A 49 17.53 -9.44 -1.57
N PRO A 50 16.81 -8.30 -1.51
CA PRO A 50 16.72 -7.50 -0.30
C PRO A 50 15.93 -8.24 0.78
N ASN A 51 16.32 -8.02 2.02
CA ASN A 51 15.55 -8.45 3.19
C ASN A 51 14.81 -7.26 3.82
N ALA A 52 13.95 -7.53 4.80
CA ALA A 52 13.16 -6.49 5.49
C ALA A 52 14.01 -5.38 6.16
N GLY A 53 15.29 -5.65 6.45
CA GLY A 53 16.24 -4.69 7.02
C GLY A 53 17.07 -3.92 5.99
N SER A 54 16.91 -4.18 4.69
CA SER A 54 17.63 -3.45 3.63
C SER A 54 17.14 -2.01 3.58
N ARG A 55 18.07 -1.03 3.54
CA ARG A 55 17.74 0.39 3.61
C ARG A 55 18.38 1.18 2.48
N TRP A 56 17.57 2.02 1.86
CA TRP A 56 17.97 3.09 0.96
C TRP A 56 17.65 4.42 1.61
N TYR A 57 18.39 5.45 1.21
CA TYR A 57 18.22 6.80 1.73
C TYR A 57 17.83 7.75 0.62
N CYS A 58 16.91 8.67 0.92
CA CYS A 58 16.44 9.68 -0.01
C CYS A 58 17.51 10.78 -0.09
N GLY A 59 18.54 10.55 -0.89
CA GLY A 59 19.65 11.47 -1.08
C GLY A 59 19.44 12.41 -2.26
N SER A 60 20.26 13.46 -2.32
CA SER A 60 20.45 14.23 -3.54
C SER A 60 21.40 13.47 -4.46
N VAL A 61 20.92 13.05 -5.63
CA VAL A 61 21.63 12.17 -6.58
C VAL A 61 21.63 12.81 -7.96
N GLY A 62 22.72 12.62 -8.71
CA GLY A 62 22.85 13.02 -10.11
C GLY A 62 22.38 11.91 -11.05
N ASN A 63 23.19 11.56 -12.05
CA ASN A 63 22.89 10.41 -12.91
C ASN A 63 22.83 9.10 -12.09
N PRO A 64 21.87 8.17 -12.35
CA PRO A 64 20.84 8.22 -13.39
C PRO A 64 19.51 8.88 -12.97
N GLU A 65 19.34 9.18 -11.68
CA GLU A 65 18.13 9.80 -11.12
C GLU A 65 18.42 11.24 -10.67
N TYR A 66 18.28 12.20 -11.58
CA TYR A 66 18.58 13.61 -11.34
C TYR A 66 17.58 14.24 -10.34
N PHE A 67 17.82 14.04 -9.05
CA PHE A 67 16.99 14.52 -7.95
C PHE A 67 17.85 15.18 -6.88
N PHE A 68 17.73 16.50 -6.69
CA PHE A 68 18.62 17.27 -5.80
C PHE A 68 17.96 17.75 -4.49
N SER A 69 16.72 17.32 -4.21
CA SER A 69 15.93 17.72 -3.04
C SER A 69 15.73 16.56 -2.04
N GLY A 70 16.76 15.73 -1.86
CA GLY A 70 16.72 14.57 -0.96
C GLY A 70 16.36 14.93 0.48
N CYS A 71 15.48 14.15 1.10
CA CYS A 71 15.02 14.40 2.48
C CYS A 71 15.73 13.55 3.55
N GLY A 72 16.63 12.64 3.16
CA GLY A 72 17.40 11.78 4.07
C GLY A 72 16.63 10.62 4.71
N THR A 73 15.33 10.47 4.42
CA THR A 73 14.53 9.35 4.93
C THR A 73 15.16 8.02 4.55
N GLY A 74 15.27 7.09 5.51
CA GLY A 74 15.78 5.73 5.29
C GLY A 74 14.64 4.70 5.30
N TRP A 75 14.47 3.94 4.24
CA TRP A 75 13.39 2.94 4.13
C TRP A 75 13.77 1.78 3.21
N ASN A 76 12.98 0.71 3.22
CA ASN A 76 13.07 -0.31 2.18
C ASN A 76 12.25 0.17 0.97
N THR A 77 12.91 0.42 -0.15
CA THR A 77 12.27 0.98 -1.35
C THR A 77 11.09 0.13 -1.86
N PHE A 78 11.13 -1.18 -1.62
CA PHE A 78 10.09 -2.10 -2.07
C PHE A 78 8.81 -2.06 -1.23
N ASP A 79 8.85 -1.50 -0.01
CA ASP A 79 7.65 -1.33 0.83
C ASP A 79 6.67 -0.31 0.21
N THR A 80 7.19 0.59 -0.62
CA THR A 80 6.44 1.72 -1.20
C THR A 80 6.59 1.82 -2.73
N GLN A 81 7.12 0.77 -3.37
CA GLN A 81 7.39 0.75 -4.81
C GLN A 81 8.22 1.96 -5.28
N GLY A 82 9.20 2.38 -4.49
CA GLY A 82 10.07 3.53 -4.80
C GLY A 82 9.53 4.89 -4.34
N LEU A 83 8.32 4.98 -3.79
CA LEU A 83 7.81 6.26 -3.27
C LEU A 83 8.47 6.59 -1.93
N CYS A 84 9.22 7.69 -1.85
CA CYS A 84 9.82 8.13 -0.61
C CYS A 84 8.74 8.56 0.40
N PRO A 85 8.65 7.96 1.60
CA PRO A 85 7.61 8.30 2.58
C PRO A 85 7.83 9.67 3.24
N GLY A 86 9.03 10.25 3.15
CA GLY A 86 9.33 11.57 3.71
C GLY A 86 8.94 12.74 2.83
N CYS A 87 9.31 12.71 1.54
CA CYS A 87 9.08 13.82 0.61
C CYS A 87 8.17 13.50 -0.57
N GLY A 88 7.69 12.26 -0.71
CA GLY A 88 6.82 11.83 -1.80
C GLY A 88 7.50 11.70 -3.17
N HIS A 89 8.83 11.79 -3.24
CA HIS A 89 9.55 11.57 -4.49
C HIS A 89 9.43 10.10 -4.94
N GLN A 90 8.99 9.87 -6.18
CA GLN A 90 8.93 8.55 -6.80
C GLN A 90 10.29 8.23 -7.44
N TRP A 91 11.07 7.37 -6.80
CA TRP A 91 12.32 6.87 -7.35
C TRP A 91 12.04 5.92 -8.51
N ARG A 92 12.66 6.18 -9.66
CA ARG A 92 12.60 5.32 -10.85
C ARG A 92 13.77 4.34 -10.92
N TRP A 93 14.89 4.70 -10.31
CA TRP A 93 16.10 3.90 -10.22
C TRP A 93 16.34 3.43 -8.80
N THR A 94 16.91 2.23 -8.67
CA THR A 94 17.31 1.66 -7.37
C THR A 94 18.73 1.12 -7.48
N ALA A 95 19.59 1.57 -6.57
CA ALA A 95 20.95 1.06 -6.44
C ALA A 95 20.94 -0.29 -5.72
N CYS A 96 21.64 -1.29 -6.24
CA CYS A 96 21.79 -2.58 -5.56
C CYS A 96 22.77 -2.48 -4.39
N LEU A 97 22.39 -2.95 -3.19
CA LEU A 97 23.27 -2.95 -2.02
C LEU A 97 24.36 -4.04 -2.06
N SER A 98 24.31 -4.94 -3.05
CA SER A 98 25.30 -6.01 -3.25
C SER A 98 26.28 -5.69 -4.38
N CYS A 99 25.79 -5.37 -5.59
CA CYS A 99 26.65 -5.09 -6.74
C CYS A 99 26.89 -3.59 -7.01
N TRP A 100 26.22 -2.70 -6.27
CA TRP A 100 26.36 -1.24 -6.35
C TRP A 100 26.00 -0.62 -7.71
N GLN A 101 25.42 -1.40 -8.61
CA GLN A 101 24.90 -0.91 -9.88
C GLN A 101 23.47 -0.40 -9.71
N TRP A 102 23.09 0.54 -10.57
CA TRP A 102 21.72 1.05 -10.67
C TRP A 102 20.95 0.25 -11.73
N SER A 103 19.68 -0.01 -11.46
CA SER A 103 18.71 -0.49 -12.45
C SER A 103 17.37 0.20 -12.23
N LEU A 104 16.47 0.12 -13.22
CA LEU A 104 15.10 0.61 -13.03
C LEU A 104 14.45 -0.16 -11.89
N HIS A 105 13.67 0.53 -11.08
CA HIS A 105 12.99 -0.05 -9.93
C HIS A 105 11.98 -1.13 -10.37
N GLU A 106 11.32 -0.95 -11.51
CA GLU A 106 10.38 -1.92 -12.08
C GLU A 106 11.04 -3.25 -12.47
N ASP A 107 12.30 -3.23 -12.91
CA ASP A 107 13.05 -4.43 -13.30
C ASP A 107 13.37 -5.35 -12.12
N TRP A 108 13.20 -4.89 -10.87
CA TRP A 108 13.44 -5.71 -9.69
C TRP A 108 12.31 -6.73 -9.45
N TYR A 109 11.13 -6.52 -10.02
CA TYR A 109 9.97 -7.38 -9.81
C TYR A 109 9.94 -8.49 -10.87
N THR A 110 10.35 -9.70 -10.47
CA THR A 110 10.31 -10.88 -11.32
C THR A 110 9.07 -11.71 -11.01
N ARG A 111 8.40 -12.15 -12.07
CA ARG A 111 7.34 -13.15 -11.99
C ARG A 111 7.95 -14.54 -12.12
N GLU A 112 7.74 -15.39 -11.12
CA GLU A 112 8.11 -16.81 -11.22
C GLU A 112 6.84 -17.61 -11.57
N PRO A 113 6.86 -18.43 -12.64
CA PRO A 113 5.85 -19.48 -12.80
C PRO A 113 6.00 -20.49 -11.67
N GLU A 114 4.89 -21.08 -11.21
CA GLU A 114 4.88 -22.13 -10.17
C GLU A 114 5.79 -23.32 -10.52
#